data_AF-A0A2V6CXC7-F1
#
_entry.id   AF-A0A2V6CXC7-F1
#
_cell.length_a   1.000
_cell.length_b   1.000
_cell.length_c   1.000
_cell.angle_alpha   90.00
_cell.angle_beta   90.00
_cell.angle_gamma   90.00
#
_symmetry.space_group_name_H-M   'P 1'
#
loop_
_entity.id
_entity.type
_entity.pdbx_description
1 polymer ?
#
loop_
_entity_poly.entity_id
_entity_poly.type
_entity_poly.pdbx_seq_one_letter_code
_entity_poly.pdbx_strand_id
1 'polypeptide(L)'
;MHVSFLIALALVAVRPLTASTAAEIVVSIPDQTLALLDGERVLARYRLSTSKFGNGDNVDSYRTPLGTLFVSGKLVTICPLAQ
;
A
#
# COMPACT_ATOMS: atom_id res chain seq x y z
N MET A 1 -15.28 39.89 18.87
CA MET A 1 -14.30 39.66 17.79
C MET A 1 -13.04 38.92 18.24
N HIS A 2 -12.56 39.09 19.47
CA HIS A 2 -11.36 38.38 19.96
C HIS A 2 -11.60 36.90 20.31
N VAL A 3 -12.73 36.57 20.92
CA VAL A 3 -13.05 35.18 21.37
C VAL A 3 -13.23 34.24 20.19
N SER A 4 -13.89 34.67 19.12
CA SER A 4 -14.09 33.87 17.90
C SER A 4 -12.77 33.56 17.18
N PHE A 5 -11.81 34.49 17.22
CA PHE A 5 -10.49 34.29 16.62
C PHE A 5 -9.66 33.25 17.39
N LEU A 6 -9.75 33.26 18.72
CA LEU A 6 -9.11 32.26 19.59
C LEU A 6 -9.71 30.86 19.43
N ILE A 7 -11.03 30.75 19.25
CA ILE A 7 -11.71 29.47 18.99
C ILE A 7 -11.30 28.90 17.62
N ALA A 8 -11.24 29.75 16.59
CA ALA A 8 -10.79 29.33 15.27
C ALA A 8 -9.32 28.86 15.27
N LEU A 9 -8.45 29.53 16.02
CA LEU A 9 -7.05 29.13 16.18
C LEU A 9 -6.91 27.79 16.93
N ALA A 10 -7.72 27.57 17.97
CA ALA A 10 -7.75 26.30 18.70
C ALA A 10 -8.23 25.12 17.84
N LEU A 11 -9.23 25.32 16.96
CA LEU A 11 -9.74 24.29 16.04
C LEU A 11 -8.73 23.90 14.96
N VAL A 12 -7.82 24.81 14.55
CA VAL A 12 -6.74 24.51 13.60
C VAL A 12 -5.60 23.74 14.27
N ALA A 13 -5.33 23.99 15.56
CA ALA A 13 -4.26 23.33 16.31
C ALA A 13 -4.56 21.85 16.65
N VAL A 14 -5.83 21.46 16.75
CA VAL A 14 -6.26 20.06 17.02
C VAL A 14 -6.53 19.32 15.72
N ARG A 15 -5.63 19.41 14.75
CA ARG A 15 -5.63 18.43 13.66
C ARG A 15 -4.91 17.18 14.15
N PRO A 16 -5.57 16.01 14.19
CA PRO A 16 -4.85 14.78 14.46
C PRO A 16 -3.78 14.67 13.39
N LEU A 17 -2.53 14.56 13.82
CA LEU A 17 -1.45 14.13 12.95
C LEU A 17 -1.78 12.66 12.66
N THR A 18 -2.61 12.42 11.65
CA THR A 18 -2.74 11.09 11.06
C THR A 18 -1.38 10.80 10.47
N ALA A 19 -0.49 10.26 11.31
CA ALA A 19 0.67 9.53 10.85
C ALA A 19 0.06 8.46 9.96
N SER A 20 0.24 8.61 8.64
CA SER A 20 -0.02 7.50 7.73
C SER A 20 0.80 6.36 8.30
N THR A 21 0.13 5.33 8.81
CA THR A 21 0.82 4.08 9.10
C THR A 21 1.47 3.66 7.79
N ALA A 22 2.70 3.14 7.86
CA ALA A 22 3.42 2.75 6.66
C ALA A 22 2.52 1.81 5.86
N ALA A 23 2.17 2.19 4.63
CA ALA A 23 1.22 1.42 3.84
C ALA A 23 1.76 0.00 3.65
N GLU A 24 0.96 -0.99 4.02
CA GLU A 24 1.33 -2.40 3.93
C GLU A 24 0.60 -3.07 2.77
N ILE A 25 1.28 -4.02 2.12
CA ILE A 25 0.74 -4.82 1.05
C ILE A 25 0.79 -6.28 1.50
N VAL A 26 -0.38 -6.90 1.65
CA VAL A 26 -0.49 -8.33 1.93
C VAL A 26 -0.97 -9.04 0.66
N VAL A 27 -0.17 -9.98 0.18
CA VAL A 27 -0.49 -10.81 -0.99
C VAL A 27 -0.90 -12.20 -0.53
N SER A 28 -2.15 -12.57 -0.79
CA SER A 28 -2.58 -13.96 -0.72
C SER A 28 -2.35 -14.62 -2.08
N ILE A 29 -1.33 -15.47 -2.13
CA ILE A 29 -1.04 -16.30 -3.30
C ILE A 29 -2.15 -17.33 -3.58
N PRO A 30 -2.67 -18.12 -2.61
CA PRO A 30 -3.74 -19.07 -2.93
C PRO A 30 -5.01 -18.39 -3.44
N ASP A 31 -5.32 -17.19 -2.94
CA ASP A 31 -6.53 -16.44 -3.33
C ASP A 31 -6.29 -15.48 -4.50
N GLN A 32 -5.06 -15.39 -5.03
CA GLN A 32 -4.68 -14.46 -6.11
C GLN A 32 -5.17 -13.02 -5.87
N THR A 33 -5.00 -12.56 -4.63
CA THR A 33 -5.55 -11.28 -4.15
C THR A 33 -4.49 -10.48 -3.39
N LEU A 34 -4.43 -9.19 -3.68
CA LEU A 34 -3.63 -8.20 -2.95
C LEU A 34 -4.53 -7.33 -2.10
N ALA A 35 -4.23 -7.21 -0.82
CA ALA A 35 -4.83 -6.23 0.07
C ALA A 35 -3.84 -5.08 0.31
N LEU A 36 -4.33 -3.85 0.16
CA LEU A 36 -3.62 -2.64 0.58
C LEU A 36 -4.15 -2.23 1.95
N LEU A 37 -3.26 -2.08 2.92
CA LEU A 37 -3.60 -1.74 4.29
C LEU A 37 -2.95 -0.42 4.72
N ASP A 38 -3.64 0.26 5.64
CA ASP A 38 -3.14 1.38 6.43
C ASP A 38 -3.31 1.01 7.90
N GLY A 39 -2.25 0.41 8.47
CA GLY A 39 -2.32 -0.27 9.76
C GLY A 39 -3.30 -1.45 9.70
N GLU A 40 -4.25 -1.51 10.64
CA GLU A 40 -5.27 -2.57 10.70
C GLU A 40 -6.41 -2.40 9.67
N ARG A 41 -6.43 -1.28 8.93
CA ARG A 41 -7.52 -0.96 8.00
C ARG A 41 -7.19 -1.41 6.58
N VAL A 42 -8.04 -2.26 6.01
CA VAL A 42 -7.99 -2.57 4.57
C VAL A 42 -8.52 -1.38 3.76
N LEU A 43 -7.66 -0.78 2.95
CA LEU A 43 -8.01 0.33 2.05
C LEU A 43 -8.60 -0.16 0.73
N ALA A 44 -8.02 -1.21 0.15
CA ALA A 44 -8.44 -1.74 -1.13
C ALA A 44 -8.04 -3.21 -1.30
N ARG A 45 -8.73 -3.90 -2.21
CA ARG A 45 -8.38 -5.24 -2.67
C ARG A 45 -8.30 -5.27 -4.18
N TYR A 46 -7.28 -5.96 -4.70
CA TYR A 46 -7.05 -6.11 -6.12
C TYR A 46 -6.87 -7.58 -6.47
N ARG A 47 -7.49 -8.01 -7.57
CA ARG A 47 -7.15 -9.30 -8.18
C ARG A 47 -5.78 -9.17 -8.86
N LEU A 48 -4.91 -10.15 -8.67
CA LEU A 48 -3.62 -10.20 -9.33
C LEU A 48 -3.33 -11.58 -9.89
N SER A 49 -2.20 -11.72 -10.56
CA SER A 49 -1.60 -13.02 -10.86
C SER A 49 -0.22 -13.11 -10.22
N THR A 50 0.11 -14.28 -9.67
CA THR A 50 1.47 -14.62 -9.23
C THR A 50 2.15 -15.54 -10.23
N SER A 51 3.44 -15.83 -10.02
CA SER A 51 4.15 -16.76 -10.90
C SER A 51 3.47 -18.13 -10.96
N LYS A 52 3.36 -18.68 -12.18
CA LYS A 52 2.87 -20.04 -12.41
C LYS A 52 3.79 -21.13 -11.83
N PHE A 53 5.05 -20.81 -11.51
CA PHE A 53 6.04 -21.77 -11.01
C PHE A 53 5.94 -22.01 -9.50
N GLY A 54 4.99 -21.35 -8.83
CA GLY A 54 4.73 -21.51 -7.40
C GLY A 54 5.59 -20.60 -6.52
N ASN A 55 5.86 -21.07 -5.30
CA ASN A 55 6.48 -20.29 -4.22
C ASN A 55 7.92 -20.73 -3.93
N GLY A 56 8.81 -19.77 -3.69
CA GLY A 56 10.20 -20.01 -3.30
C GLY A 56 11.17 -18.95 -3.79
N ASP A 57 12.39 -19.01 -3.25
CA ASP A 57 13.37 -17.91 -3.32
C ASP A 57 14.70 -18.35 -3.97
N ASN A 58 14.71 -19.53 -4.60
CA ASN A 58 15.90 -20.04 -5.27
C ASN A 58 16.23 -19.22 -6.51
N VAL A 59 17.53 -19.06 -6.79
CA VAL A 59 18.03 -18.45 -8.03
C VAL A 59 17.44 -19.18 -9.24
N ASP A 60 17.07 -18.41 -10.27
CA ASP A 60 16.47 -18.89 -11.54
C ASP A 60 15.19 -19.73 -11.40
N SER A 61 14.53 -19.69 -10.25
CA SER A 61 13.30 -20.48 -10.02
C SER A 61 12.05 -19.86 -10.64
N TYR A 62 12.09 -18.56 -10.93
CA TYR A 62 10.94 -17.75 -11.34
C TYR A 62 9.76 -17.83 -10.36
N ARG A 63 9.99 -18.31 -9.12
CA ARG A 63 8.93 -18.45 -8.11
C ARG A 63 8.69 -17.14 -7.40
N THR A 64 7.47 -17.01 -6.85
CA THR A 64 7.13 -15.85 -6.03
C THR A 64 7.70 -16.08 -4.63
N PRO A 65 8.55 -15.18 -4.12
CA PRO A 65 9.15 -15.39 -2.81
C PRO A 65 8.13 -15.23 -1.69
N LEU A 66 8.41 -15.85 -0.54
CA LEU A 66 7.58 -15.74 0.66
C LEU A 66 8.26 -14.87 1.72
N GLY A 67 7.44 -14.30 2.62
CA GLY A 67 7.91 -13.50 3.75
C GLY A 67 7.63 -12.01 3.58
N THR A 68 8.38 -11.19 4.33
CA THR A 68 8.22 -9.73 4.33
C THR A 68 9.21 -9.10 3.36
N LEU A 69 8.68 -8.43 2.35
CA LEU A 69 9.46 -7.72 1.34
C LEU A 69 9.27 -6.20 1.49
N PHE A 70 10.27 -5.43 1.05
CA PHE A 70 10.23 -3.97 1.07
C PHE A 70 10.24 -3.41 -0.36
N VAL A 71 9.36 -2.43 -0.61
CA VAL A 71 9.34 -1.68 -1.86
C VAL A 71 10.54 -0.75 -1.88
N SER A 72 11.56 -1.10 -2.67
CA SER A 72 12.78 -0.29 -2.78
C SER A 72 12.64 0.88 -3.76
N GLY A 73 11.66 0.85 -4.66
CA GLY A 73 11.42 1.90 -5.63
C GLY A 73 10.20 1.61 -6.52
N LYS A 74 9.75 2.64 -7.24
CA LYS A 74 8.66 2.55 -8.20
C LYS A 74 9.09 3.12 -9.53
N LEU A 75 8.96 2.32 -10.59
CA LEU A 75 9.13 2.78 -11.96
C LEU A 75 7.80 3.37 -12.44
N VAL A 76 7.86 4.56 -13.04
CA VAL A 76 6.74 5.15 -13.76
C VAL A 76 7.10 5.11 -15.24
N THR A 77 6.36 4.33 -16.01
CA THR A 77 6.40 4.40 -17.47
C THR A 77 4.97 4.60 -17.94
N ILE A 78 4.77 5.55 -18.86
CA ILE A 78 3.49 5.65 -19.56
C ILE A 78 3.51 4.56 -20.62
N CYS A 79 2.52 3.69 -20.63
CA CYS A 79 2.29 2.82 -21.79
C CYS A 79 1.35 3.61 -22.71
N PRO A 80 1.79 4.06 -23.91
CA PRO A 80 0.85 4.53 -24.91
C PRO A 80 -0.03 3.33 -25.24
N LEU A 81 -1.33 3.46 -24.99
CA LEU A 81 -2.29 2.39 -25.29
C LEU A 81 -2.18 2.07 -26.79
N ALA A 82 -1.94 0.81 -27.12
CA ALA A 82 -2.05 0.32 -28.49
C ALA A 82 -3.50 0.58 -28.95
N GLN A 83 -3.63 1.31 -30.07
CA GLN A 83 -4.90 1.53 -30.75
C GLN A 83 -5.55 0.22 -31.22
#